data_AF-A0A657BAL1-F1
#
_entry.id   AF-A0A657BAL1-F1
#
_cell.length_a   1.000
_cell.length_b   1.000
_cell.length_c   1.000
_cell.angle_alpha   90.00
_cell.angle_beta   90.00
_cell.angle_gamma   90.00
#
_symmetry.space_group_name_H-M   'P 1'
#
loop_
_entity.id
_entity.type
_entity.pdbx_description
1 polymer ?
#
loop_
_entity_poly.entity_id
_entity_poly.type
_entity_poly.pdbx_seq_one_letter_code
_entity_poly.pdbx_strand_id
1 'polypeptide(L)'
;MSQIKDDQHVQVAINSDADSALFESSRLGTEVRQAELRVTNPLNAEVQKDKLGQESISVYVSLDDMDDFAIAWCKHRKLQKYLGGPVGNEWGSPDCPY
;
A
#
# COMPACT_ATOMS: atom_id res chain seq x y z
N MET A 1 -10.83 -26.75 18.98
CA MET A 1 -9.48 -26.22 18.77
C MET A 1 -9.50 -25.46 17.46
N SER A 2 -9.55 -24.12 17.52
CA SER A 2 -9.56 -23.27 16.32
C SER A 2 -8.14 -23.23 15.74
N GLN A 3 -7.95 -23.76 14.53
CA GLN A 3 -6.68 -23.57 13.82
C GLN A 3 -6.57 -22.09 13.44
N ILE A 4 -5.50 -21.45 13.90
CA ILE A 4 -5.06 -20.15 13.42
C ILE A 4 -4.62 -20.38 11.97
N LYS A 5 -5.37 -19.85 11.01
CA LYS A 5 -4.94 -19.81 9.61
C LYS A 5 -3.94 -18.66 9.50
N ASP A 6 -2.66 -18.96 9.34
CA ASP A 6 -1.60 -17.96 9.22
C ASP A 6 -1.72 -17.18 7.91
N ASP A 7 -2.26 -15.96 7.90
CA ASP A 7 -2.31 -15.13 6.68
C ASP A 7 -0.90 -14.84 6.13
N GLN A 8 -0.68 -15.05 4.83
CA GLN A 8 0.59 -14.71 4.18
C GLN A 8 0.60 -13.23 3.79
N HIS A 9 1.64 -12.53 4.22
CA HIS A 9 1.89 -11.12 3.90
C HIS A 9 3.22 -11.00 3.17
N VAL A 10 3.19 -10.45 1.96
CA VAL A 10 4.38 -10.07 1.20
C VAL A 10 4.60 -8.58 1.41
N GLN A 11 5.73 -8.22 2.02
CA GLN A 11 6.12 -6.82 2.17
C GLN A 11 6.48 -6.22 0.80
N VAL A 12 5.80 -5.13 0.44
CA VAL A 12 6.05 -4.39 -0.80
C VAL A 12 6.96 -3.19 -0.54
N ALA A 13 6.68 -2.42 0.50
CA ALA A 13 7.46 -1.24 0.89
C ALA A 13 7.27 -0.91 2.38
N ILE A 14 8.26 -0.24 2.97
CA ILE A 14 8.22 0.38 4.29
C ILE A 14 8.82 1.77 4.13
N ASN A 15 8.24 2.78 4.78
CA ASN A 15 8.79 4.12 4.74
C ASN A 15 10.07 4.25 5.59
N SER A 16 10.80 5.35 5.40
CA SER A 16 12.09 5.62 6.07
C SER A 16 12.02 5.56 7.59
N ASP A 17 10.90 6.03 8.15
CA ASP A 17 10.66 6.08 9.60
C ASP A 17 10.02 4.79 10.14
N ALA A 18 9.73 3.82 9.27
CA ALA A 18 9.06 2.55 9.54
C ALA A 18 7.65 2.64 10.18
N ASP A 19 7.06 3.83 10.19
CA ASP A 19 5.70 4.06 10.70
C ASP A 19 4.63 3.63 9.70
N SER A 20 4.93 3.57 8.40
CA SER A 20 3.98 3.13 7.38
C SER A 20 4.57 2.02 6.51
N ALA A 21 3.75 1.03 6.16
CA ALA A 21 4.17 -0.11 5.34
C ALA A 21 3.04 -0.59 4.42
N LEU A 22 3.42 -0.99 3.21
CA LEU A 22 2.55 -1.57 2.20
C LEU A 22 2.83 -3.07 2.06
N PHE A 23 1.78 -3.88 2.12
CA PHE A 23 1.84 -5.33 1.95
C PHE A 23 0.87 -5.79 0.85
N GLU A 24 1.20 -6.90 0.21
CA GLU A 24 0.23 -7.74 -0.48
C GLU A 24 -0.12 -8.90 0.46
N SER A 25 -1.36 -8.95 0.94
CA SER A 25 -1.84 -10.04 1.81
C SER A 25 -2.72 -11.01 1.04
N SER A 26 -2.66 -12.28 1.43
CA SER A 26 -3.48 -13.34 0.87
C SER A 26 -4.01 -14.23 1.98
N ARG A 27 -5.32 -14.50 1.93
CA ARG A 27 -5.96 -15.33 2.94
C ARG A 27 -5.86 -16.79 2.58
N LEU A 28 -5.29 -17.61 3.47
CA LEU A 28 -5.13 -19.05 3.24
C LEU A 28 -6.49 -19.74 3.06
N GLY A 29 -6.62 -20.42 1.92
CA GLY A 29 -7.88 -21.06 1.49
C GLY A 29 -8.79 -20.15 0.66
N THR A 30 -8.34 -18.97 0.26
CA THR A 30 -9.00 -18.13 -0.75
C THR A 30 -7.98 -17.70 -1.81
N GLU A 31 -8.41 -17.50 -3.06
CA GLU A 31 -7.55 -16.91 -4.10
C GLU A 31 -7.50 -15.37 -4.02
N VAL A 32 -8.17 -14.78 -3.03
CA VAL A 32 -8.27 -13.33 -2.88
C VAL A 32 -6.94 -12.78 -2.37
N ARG A 33 -6.30 -11.95 -3.19
CA ARG A 33 -5.15 -11.12 -2.81
C ARG A 33 -5.62 -9.69 -2.66
N GLN A 34 -5.10 -9.00 -1.66
CA GLN A 34 -5.45 -7.61 -1.37
C GLN A 34 -4.19 -6.81 -1.04
N ALA A 35 -4.24 -5.51 -1.30
CA ALA A 35 -3.25 -4.57 -0.79
C ALA A 35 -3.63 -4.18 0.64
N GLU A 36 -2.66 -4.14 1.54
CA GLU A 36 -2.82 -3.71 2.92
C GLU A 36 -1.85 -2.56 3.20
N LEU A 37 -2.40 -1.41 3.56
CA LEU A 37 -1.65 -0.27 4.08
C LEU A 37 -1.70 -0.31 5.61
N ARG A 38 -0.56 -0.50 6.25
CA ARG A 38 -0.42 -0.48 7.71
C ARG A 38 0.27 0.82 8.12
N VAL A 39 -0.38 1.57 9.00
CA VAL A 39 0.16 2.82 9.56
C VAL A 39 0.17 2.71 11.07
N THR A 40 1.33 2.88 11.67
CA THR A 40 1.60 2.88 13.11
C THR A 40 1.59 4.33 13.59
N ASN A 41 0.84 4.60 14.66
CA ASN A 41 0.69 5.96 15.21
C ASN A 41 0.36 7.02 14.14
N PRO A 42 -0.73 6.84 13.37
CA PRO A 42 -1.05 7.76 12.28
C PRO A 42 -1.18 9.19 12.80
N LEU A 43 -0.57 10.15 12.10
CA LEU A 43 -0.60 11.56 12.46
C LEU A 43 -2.03 12.06 12.67
N ASN A 44 -2.93 11.62 11.78
CA ASN A 44 -4.36 11.78 11.89
C ASN A 44 -5.05 10.49 11.45
N ALA A 45 -6.11 10.11 12.15
CA ALA A 45 -7.03 9.08 11.73
C ALA A 45 -8.46 9.54 12.08
N GLU A 46 -9.37 9.39 11.14
CA GLU A 46 -10.77 9.78 11.31
C GLU A 46 -11.66 8.57 11.04
N VAL A 47 -12.59 8.31 11.95
CA VAL A 47 -13.64 7.31 11.78
C VAL A 47 -14.96 8.04 11.68
N GLN A 48 -15.54 8.05 10.49
CA GLN A 48 -16.87 8.62 10.27
C GLN A 48 -17.89 7.48 10.21
N LYS A 49 -19.04 7.69 10.84
CA LYS A 49 -20.22 6.84 10.68
C LYS A 49 -21.33 7.68 10.09
N ASP A 50 -21.89 7.24 8.97
CA ASP A 50 -23.00 7.95 8.36
C ASP A 50 -24.34 7.63 9.06
N LYS A 51 -25.40 8.30 8.64
CA LYS A 51 -26.75 8.12 9.20
C LYS A 51 -27.37 6.75 8.87
N LEU A 52 -26.80 6.03 7.91
CA LEU A 52 -27.19 4.67 7.51
C LEU A 52 -26.36 3.59 8.24
N GLY A 53 -25.41 4.00 9.10
CA GLY A 53 -24.54 3.12 9.85
C GLY A 53 -23.30 2.64 9.07
N GLN A 54 -23.03 3.23 7.90
CA GLN A 54 -21.83 2.94 7.12
C GLN A 54 -20.61 3.58 7.78
N GLU A 55 -19.57 2.78 8.01
CA GLU A 55 -18.32 3.22 8.63
C GLU A 55 -17.28 3.49 7.55
N SER A 56 -16.61 4.64 7.62
CA SER A 56 -15.44 4.96 6.80
C SER A 56 -14.27 5.34 7.69
N ILE A 57 -13.09 4.81 7.36
CA ILE A 57 -11.84 5.10 8.06
C ILE A 57 -10.96 5.88 7.09
N SER A 58 -10.51 7.05 7.51
CA SER A 58 -9.53 7.85 6.80
C SER A 58 -8.23 7.86 7.60
N VAL A 59 -7.15 7.39 6.97
CA VAL A 59 -5.80 7.44 7.53
C VAL A 59 -4.98 8.38 6.66
N TYR A 60 -4.29 9.31 7.30
CA TYR A 60 -3.48 10.31 6.61
C TYR A 60 -2.03 9.83 6.58
N VAL A 61 -1.48 9.67 5.38
CA VAL A 61 -0.06 9.39 5.10
C VAL A 61 0.57 10.61 4.44
N SER A 62 1.90 10.77 4.56
CA SER A 62 2.58 11.87 3.87
C SER A 62 2.52 11.69 2.35
N LEU A 63 2.66 12.78 1.60
CA LEU A 63 2.70 12.71 0.13
C LEU A 63 3.91 11.89 -0.35
N ASP A 64 5.07 12.10 0.28
CA ASP A 64 6.30 11.36 -0.04
C ASP A 64 6.13 9.85 0.19
N ASP A 65 5.55 9.44 1.32
CA ASP A 65 5.27 8.03 1.60
C ASP A 65 4.30 7.43 0.57
N MET A 66 3.28 8.18 0.19
CA MET A 66 2.28 7.72 -0.77
C MET A 66 2.88 7.54 -2.17
N ASP A 67 3.74 8.46 -2.60
CA ASP A 67 4.45 8.38 -3.88
C ASP A 67 5.39 7.17 -3.88
N ASP A 68 6.16 6.96 -2.80
CA ASP A 68 7.04 5.80 -2.64
C ASP A 68 6.25 4.48 -2.69
N PHE A 69 5.12 4.41 -1.98
CA PHE A 69 4.24 3.24 -2.02
C PHE A 69 3.62 3.00 -3.39
N ALA A 70 3.20 4.05 -4.10
CA ALA A 70 2.66 3.93 -5.45
C ALA A 70 3.72 3.42 -6.44
N ILE A 71 4.95 3.95 -6.38
CA ILE A 71 6.08 3.51 -7.19
C ILE A 71 6.41 2.04 -6.88
N ALA A 72 6.56 1.69 -5.60
CA ALA A 72 6.87 0.33 -5.17
C ALA A 72 5.78 -0.67 -5.60
N TRP A 73 4.52 -0.29 -5.49
CA TRP A 73 3.38 -1.11 -5.93
C TRP A 73 3.40 -1.35 -7.44
N CYS A 74 3.62 -0.30 -8.23
CA CYS A 74 3.72 -0.41 -9.68
C CYS A 74 4.86 -1.35 -10.09
N LYS A 75 6.01 -1.27 -9.41
CA LYS A 75 7.16 -2.16 -9.66
C LYS A 75 6.85 -3.60 -9.26
N HIS A 76 6.33 -3.83 -8.05
CA HIS A 76 5.94 -5.14 -7.54
C HIS A 76 4.98 -5.88 -8.48
N ARG A 77 3.97 -5.15 -8.97
CA ARG A 77 2.93 -5.68 -9.87
C ARG A 77 3.32 -5.65 -11.35
N LYS A 78 4.52 -5.16 -11.69
CA LYS A 78 5.03 -5.01 -13.07
C LYS A 78 4.10 -4.21 -13.99
N LEU A 79 3.62 -3.08 -13.50
CA LEU A 79 2.62 -2.24 -14.18
C LEU A 79 3.22 -1.21 -15.14
N GLN A 80 4.55 -1.12 -15.26
CA GLN A 80 5.24 -0.10 -16.07
C GLN A 80 4.71 -0.02 -17.51
N LYS A 81 4.42 -1.17 -18.12
CA LYS A 81 3.89 -1.24 -19.49
C LYS A 81 2.52 -0.56 -19.66
N TYR A 82 1.72 -0.49 -18.59
CA TYR A 82 0.41 0.14 -18.61
C TYR A 82 0.49 1.65 -18.36
N LEU A 83 1.60 2.11 -17.78
CA LEU A 83 1.86 3.52 -17.46
C LEU A 83 2.70 4.22 -18.55
N GLY A 84 3.00 3.52 -19.65
CA GLY A 84 3.69 4.10 -20.81
C GLY A 84 5.20 4.24 -20.65
N GLY A 85 5.81 3.66 -19.62
CA GLY A 85 7.25 3.77 -19.39
C GLY A 85 7.70 3.37 -17.99
N PRO A 86 8.98 3.63 -17.66
CA PRO A 86 9.52 3.47 -16.32
C PRO A 86 8.75 4.31 -15.28
N VAL A 87 8.77 3.89 -14.01
CA VAL A 87 7.99 4.54 -12.94
C VAL A 87 8.91 5.13 -11.89
N GLY A 88 8.66 6.38 -11.48
CA GLY A 88 9.53 7.15 -10.58
C GLY A 88 10.78 7.67 -11.31
N ASN A 89 11.90 7.77 -10.58
CA ASN A 89 13.17 8.30 -11.11
C ASN A 89 14.00 7.27 -11.90
N GLU A 90 13.34 6.32 -12.57
CA GLU A 90 14.01 5.33 -13.40
C GLU A 90 14.54 5.95 -14.71
N TRP A 91 15.65 5.43 -15.23
CA TRP A 91 16.26 5.90 -16.47
C TRP A 91 15.24 5.87 -17.62
N GLY A 92 15.04 7.02 -18.28
CA GLY A 92 14.03 7.19 -19.34
C GLY A 92 12.67 7.68 -18.85
N SER A 93 12.49 7.97 -17.56
CA SER A 93 11.34 8.69 -17.01
C SER A 93 11.45 10.21 -17.26
N PRO A 94 10.35 10.95 -17.50
CA PRO A 94 10.37 12.40 -17.69
C PRO A 94 11.02 13.18 -16.55
N ASP A 95 10.91 12.64 -15.33
CA ASP A 95 11.41 13.26 -14.10
C ASP A 95 12.76 12.68 -13.64
N CYS A 96 13.42 11.85 -14.46
CA CYS A 96 14.75 11.35 -14.14
C CYS A 96 15.78 12.50 -14.24
N PRO A 97 16.54 12.82 -13.19
CA PRO A 97 17.49 13.93 -13.21
C PRO A 97 18.79 13.64 -13.98
N TYR A 98 18.90 12.48 -14.62
CA TYR A 98 20.11 11.98 -15.29
C TYR A 98 19.86 11.61 -16.75
#